data_AF-A0A1N7PWU9-F1
#
_entry.id   AF-A0A1N7PWU9-F1
#
_cell.length_a   1.000
_cell.length_b   1.000
_cell.length_c   1.000
_cell.angle_alpha   90.00
_cell.angle_beta   90.00
_cell.angle_gamma   90.00
#
_symmetry.space_group_name_H-M   'P 1'
#
loop_
_entity.id
_entity.type
_entity.pdbx_description
1 polymer ?
#
loop_
_entity_poly.entity_id
_entity_poly.type
_entity_poly.pdbx_seq_one_letter_code
_entity_poly.pdbx_strand_id
1 'polypeptide(L)'
;MSAVPPPASVTRPALVPPCDLPQLLPGWVWLVGAGPGDPGLLTLLAAHGLMQADVVVYDALVDERILGLAPAGAELVYAGKRGGKPSAQQRAITESLIDFAREGRRVLRLKGGDPFVFGRGAEEAVDLTQAGIPFRVVPGITAGIGGLAYAGIPATARDVNTAVTFATGHSADGTVPCTLNWAALAASPVVVFYMAIKHLPQITSNLVAAGRSADTPAAAIAEATTPRQRVVQATLGTLHQAITEAGLEPPAIVVIGDVVSLAPQMMPQNGG
;
A
#
# COMPACT_ATOMS: atom_id res chain seq x y z
N MET A 1 28.05 2.91 52.89
CA MET A 1 27.32 3.32 51.67
C MET A 1 28.26 3.14 50.49
N SER A 2 28.13 2.04 49.74
CA SER A 2 28.97 1.77 48.57
C SER A 2 28.21 2.22 47.32
N ALA A 3 28.75 3.20 46.60
CA ALA A 3 28.16 3.70 45.37
C ALA A 3 28.26 2.64 44.26
N VAL A 4 27.14 2.36 43.60
CA VAL A 4 27.08 1.52 42.41
C VAL A 4 27.68 2.33 41.25
N PRO A 5 28.69 1.81 40.52
CA PRO A 5 29.25 2.52 39.39
C PRO A 5 28.22 2.61 38.25
N PRO A 6 28.18 3.70 37.48
CA PRO A 6 27.28 3.81 36.35
C PRO A 6 27.59 2.71 35.33
N PRO A 7 26.58 2.22 34.58
CA PRO A 7 26.81 1.20 33.57
C PRO A 7 27.76 1.74 32.50
N ALA A 8 28.82 0.97 32.20
CA ALA A 8 29.74 1.30 31.13
C ALA A 8 28.96 1.40 29.80
N SER A 9 29.04 2.57 29.15
CA SER A 9 28.47 2.75 27.82
C SER A 9 29.22 1.88 26.83
N VAL A 10 28.62 0.76 26.43
CA VAL A 10 29.14 -0.06 25.33
C VAL A 10 28.73 0.61 24.04
N THR A 11 29.65 1.34 23.41
CA THR A 11 29.52 1.75 22.01
C THR A 11 29.51 0.48 21.16
N ARG A 12 28.34 0.04 20.72
CA ARG A 12 28.24 -1.00 19.69
C ARG A 12 28.96 -0.46 18.45
N PRO A 13 29.87 -1.23 17.82
CA PRO A 13 30.44 -0.81 16.54
C PRO A 13 29.30 -0.54 15.57
N ALA A 14 29.41 0.53 14.78
CA ALA A 14 28.53 0.79 13.66
C ALA A 14 28.74 -0.28 12.59
N LEU A 15 28.10 -1.42 12.77
CA LEU A 15 27.90 -2.45 11.78
C LEU A 15 26.51 -2.99 12.06
N VAL A 16 25.55 -2.56 11.24
CA VAL A 16 24.42 -3.45 10.94
C VAL A 16 25.10 -4.78 10.59
N PRO A 17 24.88 -5.87 11.35
CA PRO A 17 25.45 -7.16 10.97
C PRO A 17 25.07 -7.40 9.52
N PRO A 18 25.90 -8.06 8.69
CA PRO A 18 25.46 -8.44 7.35
C PRO A 18 24.23 -9.31 7.55
N CYS A 19 23.05 -8.70 7.37
CA CYS A 19 21.82 -9.43 7.26
C CYS A 19 22.08 -10.32 6.05
N ASP A 20 22.11 -11.63 6.26
CA ASP A 20 22.26 -12.61 5.19
C ASP A 20 20.97 -12.56 4.35
N LEU A 21 20.87 -11.52 3.51
CA LEU A 21 19.71 -11.24 2.69
C LEU A 21 19.78 -12.14 1.45
N PRO A 22 18.67 -12.79 1.10
CA PRO A 22 18.63 -13.69 -0.04
C PRO A 22 18.92 -12.91 -1.33
N GLN A 23 19.68 -13.53 -2.23
CA GLN A 23 19.98 -12.92 -3.53
C GLN A 23 18.81 -13.08 -4.51
N LEU A 24 18.62 -12.08 -5.37
CA LEU A 24 17.74 -12.20 -6.53
C LEU A 24 18.51 -12.94 -7.64
N LEU A 25 18.20 -14.22 -7.83
CA LEU A 25 18.92 -15.09 -8.76
C LEU A 25 18.44 -14.90 -10.21
N PRO A 26 19.29 -15.14 -11.22
CA PRO A 26 18.90 -15.23 -12.62
C PRO A 26 17.70 -16.17 -12.82
N GLY A 27 16.72 -15.73 -13.61
CA GLY A 27 15.49 -16.48 -13.90
C GLY A 27 14.45 -16.50 -12.78
N TRP A 28 14.65 -15.71 -11.72
CA TRP A 28 13.66 -15.52 -10.66
C TRP A 28 12.85 -14.24 -10.84
N VAL A 29 11.63 -14.28 -10.31
CA VAL A 29 10.76 -13.10 -10.18
C VAL A 29 10.58 -12.76 -8.70
N TRP A 30 10.81 -11.52 -8.31
CA TRP A 30 10.40 -11.03 -7.00
C TRP A 30 9.18 -10.12 -7.13
N LEU A 31 8.09 -10.45 -6.44
CA LEU A 31 6.90 -9.61 -6.28
C LEU A 31 7.12 -8.73 -5.04
N VAL A 32 7.43 -7.45 -5.24
CA VAL A 32 7.95 -6.56 -4.19
C VAL A 32 6.99 -5.41 -3.92
N GLY A 33 6.65 -5.20 -2.64
CA GLY A 33 5.91 -4.02 -2.20
C GLY A 33 6.81 -2.79 -2.06
N ALA A 34 6.47 -1.73 -2.77
CA ALA A 34 7.17 -0.44 -2.75
C ALA A 34 6.78 0.44 -1.54
N GLY A 35 5.74 0.07 -0.80
CA GLY A 35 5.18 0.95 0.21
C GLY A 35 4.23 2.02 -0.39
N PRO A 36 3.69 2.92 0.44
CA PRO A 36 2.67 3.89 0.02
C PRO A 36 3.23 5.14 -0.69
N GLY A 37 4.55 5.32 -0.78
CA GLY A 37 5.17 6.41 -1.54
C GLY A 37 6.55 6.80 -1.01
N ASP A 38 6.69 7.00 0.30
CA ASP A 38 7.96 7.37 0.93
C ASP A 38 9.03 6.27 0.74
N PRO A 39 10.20 6.55 0.11
CA PRO A 39 11.28 5.59 -0.01
C PRO A 39 11.78 5.05 1.33
N GLY A 40 11.65 5.82 2.42
CA GLY A 40 11.99 5.39 3.78
C GLY A 40 11.12 4.24 4.30
N LEU A 41 10.00 3.95 3.65
CA LEU A 41 9.10 2.85 3.98
C LEU A 41 9.37 1.57 3.17
N LEU A 42 10.40 1.57 2.31
CA LEU A 42 10.89 0.34 1.71
C LEU A 42 11.41 -0.60 2.79
N THR A 43 11.09 -1.88 2.66
CA THR A 43 11.75 -2.89 3.48
C THR A 43 13.19 -3.06 3.03
N LEU A 44 14.09 -3.45 3.95
CA LEU A 44 15.49 -3.74 3.61
C LEU A 44 15.60 -4.74 2.46
N LEU A 45 14.71 -5.73 2.43
CA LEU A 45 14.66 -6.74 1.38
C LEU A 45 14.17 -6.19 0.03
N ALA A 46 13.23 -5.24 0.04
CA ALA A 46 12.77 -4.57 -1.17
C ALA A 46 13.90 -3.76 -1.82
N ALA A 47 14.59 -2.92 -1.01
CA ALA A 47 15.74 -2.16 -1.47
C ALA A 47 16.87 -3.09 -1.98
N HIS A 48 17.15 -4.15 -1.24
CA HIS A 48 18.16 -5.15 -1.61
C HIS A 48 17.87 -5.82 -2.96
N GLY A 49 16.63 -6.27 -3.19
CA GLY A 49 16.23 -6.86 -4.47
C GLY A 49 16.27 -5.86 -5.62
N LEU A 50 15.86 -4.61 -5.36
CA LEU A 50 15.85 -3.54 -6.36
C LEU A 50 17.24 -3.19 -6.88
N MET A 51 18.23 -3.16 -6.00
CA MET A 51 19.64 -2.94 -6.36
C MET A 51 20.29 -4.10 -7.14
N GLN A 52 19.59 -5.24 -7.29
CA GLN A 52 20.08 -6.41 -8.01
C GLN A 52 19.34 -6.68 -9.33
N ALA A 53 18.23 -6.00 -9.60
CA ALA A 53 17.38 -6.33 -10.72
C ALA A 53 18.03 -6.01 -12.07
N ASP A 54 17.85 -6.91 -13.05
CA ASP A 54 18.16 -6.65 -14.47
C ASP A 54 16.96 -5.98 -15.17
N VAL A 55 15.75 -6.24 -14.67
CA VAL A 55 14.51 -5.63 -15.14
C VAL A 55 13.59 -5.33 -13.97
N VAL A 56 13.02 -4.13 -13.96
CA VAL A 56 12.06 -3.67 -12.98
C VAL A 56 10.74 -3.38 -13.69
N VAL A 57 9.74 -4.23 -13.47
CA VAL A 57 8.38 -4.04 -13.98
C VAL A 57 7.54 -3.36 -12.91
N TYR A 58 7.14 -2.10 -13.11
CA TYR A 58 6.57 -1.26 -12.04
C TYR A 58 5.20 -0.66 -12.38
N ASP A 59 4.37 -0.47 -11.34
CA ASP A 59 3.05 0.14 -11.46
C ASP A 59 3.09 1.67 -11.50
N ALA A 60 1.96 2.27 -11.91
CA ALA A 60 1.80 3.72 -12.05
C ALA A 60 2.03 4.56 -10.79
N LEU A 61 1.90 3.95 -9.60
CA LEU A 61 1.94 4.65 -8.32
C LEU A 61 3.31 4.60 -7.63
N VAL A 62 4.32 4.02 -8.26
CA VAL A 62 5.66 3.91 -7.68
C VAL A 62 6.41 5.23 -7.87
N ASP A 63 6.95 5.78 -6.78
CA ASP A 63 7.72 7.02 -6.76
C ASP A 63 9.07 6.87 -7.51
N GLU A 64 9.45 7.87 -8.29
CA GLU A 64 10.70 7.87 -9.08
C GLU A 64 11.94 7.73 -8.20
N ARG A 65 11.91 8.24 -6.96
CA ARG A 65 13.02 8.10 -6.01
C ARG A 65 13.26 6.64 -5.61
N ILE A 66 12.20 5.82 -5.60
CA ILE A 66 12.30 4.38 -5.38
C ILE A 66 12.92 3.73 -6.62
N LEU A 67 12.43 4.06 -7.82
CA LEU A 67 12.98 3.53 -9.08
C LEU A 67 14.47 3.86 -9.26
N GLY A 68 14.91 5.02 -8.77
CA GLY A 68 16.31 5.44 -8.78
C GLY A 68 17.27 4.58 -7.94
N LEU A 69 16.76 3.65 -7.12
CA LEU A 69 17.58 2.65 -6.43
C LEU A 69 17.99 1.48 -7.33
N ALA A 70 17.33 1.31 -8.48
CA ALA A 70 17.70 0.28 -9.44
C ALA A 70 19.07 0.60 -10.08
N PRO A 71 19.86 -0.43 -10.47
CA PRO A 71 21.11 -0.21 -11.17
C PRO A 71 20.93 0.61 -12.46
N ALA A 72 21.92 1.42 -12.83
CA ALA A 72 21.87 2.22 -14.06
C ALA A 72 21.69 1.40 -15.34
N GLY A 73 22.06 0.10 -15.32
CA GLY A 73 21.86 -0.83 -16.43
C GLY A 73 20.56 -1.63 -16.38
N ALA A 74 19.72 -1.45 -15.36
CA ALA A 74 18.45 -2.14 -15.23
C ALA A 74 17.41 -1.55 -16.20
N GLU A 75 16.67 -2.42 -16.87
CA GLU A 75 15.56 -2.00 -17.73
C GLU A 75 14.33 -1.67 -16.87
N LEU A 76 13.76 -0.46 -17.03
CA LEU A 76 12.54 -0.05 -16.33
C LEU A 76 11.32 -0.19 -17.25
N VAL A 77 10.45 -1.15 -16.95
CA VAL A 77 9.26 -1.47 -17.74
C VAL A 77 8.01 -1.00 -17.02
N TYR A 78 7.31 -0.03 -17.60
CA TYR A 78 6.08 0.51 -17.05
C TYR A 78 4.89 -0.43 -17.30
N ALA A 79 4.22 -0.86 -16.22
CA ALA A 79 3.07 -1.77 -16.24
C ALA A 79 1.71 -1.06 -16.19
N GLY A 80 1.66 0.28 -16.31
CA GLY A 80 0.42 1.04 -16.22
C GLY A 80 -0.39 1.15 -17.53
N LYS A 81 -1.61 1.65 -17.41
CA LYS A 81 -2.62 1.70 -18.49
C LYS A 81 -2.18 2.58 -19.67
N ARG A 82 -1.76 1.97 -20.78
CA ARG A 82 -1.93 2.54 -22.13
C ARG A 82 -3.27 2.03 -22.69
N GLY A 83 -4.38 2.68 -22.32
CA GLY A 83 -5.69 2.42 -22.92
C GLY A 83 -6.60 1.44 -22.18
N GLY A 84 -7.39 1.96 -21.21
CA GLY A 84 -8.80 1.63 -20.95
C GLY A 84 -9.33 0.19 -20.73
N LYS A 85 -8.58 -0.90 -20.94
CA LYS A 85 -9.08 -2.29 -20.86
C LYS A 85 -8.42 -3.09 -19.71
N PRO A 86 -9.13 -3.46 -18.62
CA PRO A 86 -8.51 -4.00 -17.39
C PRO A 86 -8.00 -5.45 -17.46
N SER A 87 -8.70 -6.35 -18.16
CA SER A 87 -8.45 -7.81 -18.01
C SER A 87 -7.33 -8.34 -18.90
N ALA A 88 -7.19 -7.84 -20.13
CA ALA A 88 -6.14 -8.29 -21.05
C ALA A 88 -4.74 -7.78 -20.62
N GLN A 89 -4.70 -6.67 -19.89
CA GLN A 89 -3.44 -6.03 -19.48
C GLN A 89 -2.73 -6.80 -18.37
N GLN A 90 -3.45 -7.35 -17.39
CA GLN A 90 -2.79 -8.07 -16.30
C GLN A 90 -2.11 -9.33 -16.76
N ARG A 91 -2.81 -10.10 -17.61
CA ARG A 91 -2.24 -11.30 -18.18
C ARG A 91 -0.99 -10.97 -18.99
N ALA A 92 -1.02 -9.90 -19.79
CA ALA A 92 0.15 -9.43 -20.53
C ALA A 92 1.31 -9.00 -19.61
N ILE A 93 1.03 -8.37 -18.46
CA ILE A 93 2.06 -8.05 -17.45
C ILE A 93 2.69 -9.35 -16.95
N THR A 94 1.87 -10.31 -16.50
CA THR A 94 2.40 -11.56 -15.97
C THR A 94 3.17 -12.37 -17.03
N GLU A 95 2.68 -12.40 -18.27
CA GLU A 95 3.39 -13.01 -19.42
C GLU A 95 4.76 -12.35 -19.62
N SER A 96 4.86 -11.02 -19.54
CA SER A 96 6.16 -10.34 -19.63
C SER A 96 7.12 -10.72 -18.49
N LEU A 97 6.62 -10.92 -17.26
CA LEU A 97 7.44 -11.39 -16.13
C LEU A 97 8.00 -12.79 -16.40
N ILE A 98 7.17 -13.67 -16.94
CA ILE A 98 7.55 -15.04 -17.30
C ILE A 98 8.60 -15.03 -18.41
N ASP A 99 8.42 -14.20 -19.43
CA ASP A 99 9.34 -14.11 -20.56
C ASP A 99 10.72 -13.60 -20.12
N PHE A 100 10.78 -12.51 -19.34
CA PHE A 100 12.05 -12.03 -18.79
C PHE A 100 12.74 -13.06 -17.88
N ALA A 101 11.98 -13.81 -17.09
CA ALA A 101 12.54 -14.86 -16.26
C ALA A 101 13.09 -16.03 -17.11
N ARG A 102 12.43 -16.40 -18.21
CA ARG A 102 12.91 -17.42 -19.15
C ARG A 102 14.16 -17.01 -19.91
N GLU A 103 14.36 -15.72 -20.11
CA GLU A 103 15.61 -15.15 -20.61
C GLU A 103 16.76 -15.23 -19.58
N GLY A 104 16.50 -15.71 -18.37
CA GLY A 104 17.49 -15.81 -17.29
C GLY A 104 17.72 -14.49 -16.56
N ARG A 105 16.86 -13.49 -16.73
CA ARG A 105 17.03 -12.19 -16.09
C ARG A 105 16.59 -12.22 -14.63
N ARG A 106 17.17 -11.33 -13.82
CA ARG A 106 16.74 -11.04 -12.45
C ARG A 106 15.55 -10.07 -12.50
N VAL A 107 14.35 -10.61 -12.38
CA VAL A 107 13.10 -9.86 -12.59
C VAL A 107 12.56 -9.34 -11.26
N LEU A 108 12.30 -8.05 -11.18
CA LEU A 108 11.62 -7.44 -10.05
C LEU A 108 10.29 -6.80 -10.48
N ARG A 109 9.19 -7.33 -9.96
CA ARG A 109 7.84 -6.79 -10.11
C ARG A 109 7.55 -5.86 -8.94
N LEU A 110 7.68 -4.55 -9.16
CA LEU A 110 7.53 -3.52 -8.12
C LEU A 110 6.09 -3.00 -8.08
N LYS A 111 5.43 -3.19 -6.94
CA LYS A 111 3.99 -2.92 -6.77
C LYS A 111 3.78 -1.88 -5.68
N GLY A 112 2.89 -0.91 -5.92
CA GLY A 112 2.55 0.08 -4.90
C GLY A 112 1.94 -0.57 -3.64
N GLY A 113 2.33 -0.11 -2.46
CA GLY A 113 1.89 -0.68 -1.19
C GLY A 113 2.45 -2.09 -0.95
N ASP A 114 1.55 -3.06 -0.81
CA ASP A 114 1.86 -4.47 -0.59
C ASP A 114 1.35 -5.34 -1.75
N PRO A 115 2.12 -6.34 -2.24
CA PRO A 115 1.70 -7.19 -3.36
C PRO A 115 0.35 -7.88 -3.18
N PHE A 116 -0.03 -8.22 -1.94
CA PHE A 116 -1.19 -9.03 -1.61
C PHE A 116 -2.37 -8.23 -1.02
N VAL A 117 -2.26 -6.91 -0.90
CA VAL A 117 -3.38 -6.04 -0.50
C VAL A 117 -3.90 -5.28 -1.71
N PHE A 118 -4.94 -5.82 -2.35
CA PHE A 118 -5.60 -5.28 -3.56
C PHE A 118 -4.64 -5.01 -4.75
N GLY A 119 -3.42 -5.56 -4.72
CA GLY A 119 -2.40 -5.38 -5.75
C GLY A 119 -2.38 -6.46 -6.83
N ARG A 120 -3.24 -7.48 -6.75
CA ARG A 120 -3.26 -8.65 -7.68
C ARG A 120 -1.99 -9.50 -7.69
N GLY A 121 -1.11 -9.36 -6.69
CA GLY A 121 0.09 -10.21 -6.60
C GLY A 121 -0.22 -11.69 -6.44
N ALA A 122 -1.38 -12.05 -5.88
CA ALA A 122 -1.81 -13.44 -5.77
C ALA A 122 -2.08 -14.07 -7.15
N GLU A 123 -2.69 -13.33 -8.08
CA GLU A 123 -2.90 -13.78 -9.46
C GLU A 123 -1.55 -13.97 -10.16
N GLU A 124 -0.66 -12.97 -10.07
CA GLU A 124 0.69 -13.03 -10.64
C GLU A 124 1.49 -14.23 -10.09
N ALA A 125 1.41 -14.51 -8.78
CA ALA A 125 2.07 -15.64 -8.13
C ALA A 125 1.55 -17.01 -8.62
N VAL A 126 0.24 -17.14 -8.82
CA VAL A 126 -0.37 -18.37 -9.33
C VAL A 126 0.12 -18.65 -10.76
N ASP A 127 0.10 -17.65 -11.62
CA ASP A 127 0.55 -17.77 -13.01
C ASP A 127 2.05 -18.10 -13.10
N LEU A 128 2.89 -17.47 -12.27
CA LEU A 128 4.32 -17.79 -12.17
C LEU A 128 4.55 -19.24 -11.76
N THR A 129 3.78 -19.72 -10.79
CA THR A 129 3.81 -21.13 -10.34
C THR A 129 3.44 -22.07 -11.49
N GLN A 130 2.36 -21.78 -12.21
CA GLN A 130 1.91 -22.57 -13.37
C GLN A 130 2.94 -22.58 -14.50
N ALA A 131 3.67 -21.49 -14.69
CA ALA A 131 4.74 -21.37 -15.69
C ALA A 131 6.07 -22.01 -15.26
N GLY A 132 6.17 -22.53 -14.03
CA GLY A 132 7.39 -23.12 -13.48
C GLY A 132 8.47 -22.08 -13.14
N ILE A 133 8.10 -20.81 -12.95
CA ILE A 133 9.04 -19.73 -12.65
C ILE A 133 9.20 -19.60 -11.13
N PRO A 134 10.42 -19.73 -10.59
CA PRO A 134 10.65 -19.53 -9.17
C PRO A 134 10.46 -18.06 -8.80
N PHE A 135 9.75 -17.82 -7.70
CA PHE A 135 9.47 -16.46 -7.26
C PHE A 135 9.56 -16.28 -5.75
N ARG A 136 9.68 -15.02 -5.34
CA ARG A 136 9.62 -14.58 -3.93
C ARG A 136 8.61 -13.46 -3.80
N VAL A 137 7.86 -13.46 -2.70
CA VAL A 137 7.05 -12.31 -2.28
C VAL A 137 7.83 -11.53 -1.23
N VAL A 138 8.00 -10.24 -1.45
CA VAL A 138 8.58 -9.30 -0.48
C VAL A 138 7.47 -8.34 -0.05
N PRO A 139 6.94 -8.50 1.19
CA PRO A 139 5.87 -7.63 1.69
C PRO A 139 6.28 -6.16 1.71
N GLY A 140 5.28 -5.29 1.58
CA GLY A 140 5.44 -3.84 1.67
C GLY A 140 4.51 -3.23 2.70
N ILE A 141 4.78 -1.97 3.06
CA ILE A 141 3.87 -1.22 3.92
C ILE A 141 2.62 -0.86 3.10
N THR A 142 1.45 -1.35 3.52
CA THR A 142 0.20 -1.03 2.82
C THR A 142 -0.33 0.37 3.19
N ALA A 143 -0.93 1.06 2.23
CA ALA A 143 -1.45 2.42 2.41
C ALA A 143 -2.54 2.52 3.50
N GLY A 144 -3.33 1.47 3.68
CA GLY A 144 -4.36 1.40 4.72
C GLY A 144 -3.83 1.26 6.15
N ILE A 145 -2.51 1.12 6.34
CA ILE A 145 -1.87 1.13 7.66
C ILE A 145 -0.82 2.24 7.70
N GLY A 146 0.20 2.17 6.86
CA GLY A 146 1.29 3.17 6.86
C GLY A 146 0.81 4.55 6.42
N GLY A 147 -0.08 4.61 5.43
CA GLY A 147 -0.66 5.87 4.99
C GLY A 147 -1.54 6.54 6.06
N LEU A 148 -2.31 5.74 6.82
CA LEU A 148 -3.09 6.26 7.95
C LEU A 148 -2.18 6.77 9.07
N ALA A 149 -1.11 6.05 9.38
CA ALA A 149 -0.15 6.45 10.41
C ALA A 149 0.46 7.82 10.12
N TYR A 150 0.81 8.12 8.87
CA TYR A 150 1.33 9.42 8.44
C TYR A 150 0.27 10.55 8.47
N ALA A 151 -1.01 10.20 8.57
CA ALA A 151 -2.11 11.14 8.79
C ALA A 151 -2.53 11.23 10.28
N GLY A 152 -1.77 10.62 11.19
CA GLY A 152 -2.09 10.55 12.62
C GLY A 152 -3.27 9.64 12.95
N ILE A 153 -3.76 8.83 12.00
CA ILE A 153 -4.91 7.95 12.21
C ILE A 153 -4.40 6.52 12.45
N PRO A 154 -4.55 5.94 13.65
CA PRO A 154 -4.21 4.55 13.86
C PRO A 154 -5.27 3.63 13.24
N ALA A 155 -4.86 2.48 12.69
CA ALA A 155 -5.81 1.46 12.24
C ALA A 155 -6.55 0.79 13.42
N THR A 156 -5.92 0.76 14.59
CA THR A 156 -6.48 0.21 15.82
C THR A 156 -6.09 1.06 17.03
N ALA A 157 -7.05 1.32 17.92
CA ALA A 157 -6.78 1.87 19.25
C ALA A 157 -7.58 1.10 20.29
N ARG A 158 -6.93 0.77 21.42
CA ARG A 158 -7.46 -0.17 22.44
C ARG A 158 -8.89 0.15 22.87
N ASP A 159 -9.17 1.43 23.11
CA ASP A 159 -10.47 1.89 23.63
C ASP A 159 -11.44 2.31 22.52
N VAL A 160 -11.10 2.06 21.25
CA VAL A 160 -11.87 2.48 20.07
C VAL A 160 -12.36 1.29 19.27
N ASN A 161 -11.48 0.34 18.94
CA ASN A 161 -11.84 -0.81 18.12
C ASN A 161 -11.01 -2.05 18.41
N THR A 162 -11.62 -3.22 18.22
CA THR A 162 -10.99 -4.55 18.30
C THR A 162 -10.84 -5.22 16.93
N ALA A 163 -11.37 -4.59 15.88
CA ALA A 163 -11.32 -5.08 14.51
C ALA A 163 -11.15 -3.92 13.53
N VAL A 164 -10.50 -4.22 12.40
CA VAL A 164 -10.37 -3.34 11.23
C VAL A 164 -10.67 -4.16 9.98
N THR A 165 -11.47 -3.60 9.08
CA THR A 165 -11.80 -4.23 7.79
C THR A 165 -11.19 -3.45 6.65
N PHE A 166 -10.39 -4.11 5.82
CA PHE A 166 -9.93 -3.56 4.55
C PHE A 166 -10.90 -3.95 3.42
N ALA A 167 -11.33 -2.99 2.63
CA ALA A 167 -12.27 -3.20 1.52
C ALA A 167 -11.82 -2.44 0.27
N THR A 168 -12.25 -2.89 -0.90
CA THR A 168 -12.08 -2.16 -2.17
C THR A 168 -13.40 -1.56 -2.60
N GLY A 169 -13.39 -0.27 -2.95
CA GLY A 169 -14.52 0.41 -3.59
C GLY A 169 -14.62 0.14 -5.09
N HIS A 170 -13.70 -0.65 -5.66
CA HIS A 170 -13.59 -0.90 -7.09
C HIS A 170 -13.43 -2.38 -7.39
N SER A 171 -14.28 -2.90 -8.27
CA SER A 171 -14.18 -4.20 -8.91
C SER A 171 -13.28 -4.16 -10.14
N ALA A 172 -12.85 -5.33 -10.61
CA ALA A 172 -12.09 -5.48 -11.86
C ALA A 172 -12.82 -4.91 -13.10
N ASP A 173 -14.16 -4.78 -13.05
CA ASP A 173 -15.01 -4.26 -14.14
C ASP A 173 -15.27 -2.75 -14.06
N GLY A 174 -14.74 -2.06 -13.04
CA GLY A 174 -14.93 -0.62 -12.89
C GLY A 174 -16.07 -0.20 -11.96
N THR A 175 -16.86 -1.14 -11.43
CA THR A 175 -18.02 -0.88 -10.58
C THR A 175 -17.73 -1.11 -9.09
N VAL A 176 -18.67 -0.78 -8.20
CA VAL A 176 -18.58 -1.21 -6.80
C VAL A 176 -18.83 -2.72 -6.75
N PRO A 177 -18.01 -3.52 -6.04
CA PRO A 177 -18.22 -4.97 -6.01
C PRO A 177 -19.59 -5.35 -5.47
N CYS A 178 -20.39 -6.00 -6.33
CA CYS A 178 -21.70 -6.56 -5.99
C CYS A 178 -21.63 -7.59 -4.85
N THR A 179 -20.44 -8.09 -4.54
CA THR A 179 -20.15 -9.06 -3.48
C THR A 179 -19.93 -8.43 -2.10
N LEU A 180 -19.90 -7.09 -1.99
CA LEU A 180 -19.69 -6.44 -0.69
C LEU A 180 -20.91 -6.66 0.22
N ASN A 181 -20.66 -7.25 1.39
CA ASN A 181 -21.65 -7.35 2.45
C ASN A 181 -21.71 -6.04 3.24
N TRP A 182 -22.62 -5.15 2.83
CA TRP A 182 -22.77 -3.82 3.44
C TRP A 182 -23.14 -3.88 4.92
N ALA A 183 -23.94 -4.85 5.36
CA ALA A 183 -24.29 -5.02 6.77
C ALA A 183 -23.05 -5.34 7.62
N ALA A 184 -22.16 -6.22 7.13
CA ALA A 184 -20.90 -6.53 7.81
C ALA A 184 -19.95 -5.32 7.84
N LEU A 185 -19.87 -4.55 6.75
CA LEU A 185 -19.05 -3.34 6.69
C LEU A 185 -19.59 -2.22 7.59
N ALA A 186 -20.91 -2.05 7.67
CA ALA A 186 -21.55 -1.09 8.55
C ALA A 186 -21.31 -1.43 10.03
N ALA A 187 -21.31 -2.72 10.37
CA ALA A 187 -21.05 -3.21 11.73
C ALA A 187 -19.56 -3.18 12.14
N SER A 188 -18.63 -3.15 11.18
CA SER A 188 -17.20 -3.09 11.49
C SER A 188 -16.83 -1.73 12.11
N PRO A 189 -16.17 -1.68 13.29
CA PRO A 189 -15.86 -0.43 13.95
C PRO A 189 -15.02 0.52 13.08
N VAL A 190 -14.04 -0.04 12.35
CA VAL A 190 -13.18 0.70 11.44
C VAL A 190 -13.17 0.00 10.09
N VAL A 191 -13.48 0.75 9.03
CA VAL A 191 -13.37 0.28 7.65
C VAL A 191 -12.42 1.18 6.88
N VAL A 192 -11.45 0.57 6.22
CA VAL A 192 -10.47 1.23 5.36
C VAL A 192 -10.71 0.81 3.91
N PHE A 193 -11.17 1.75 3.11
CA PHE A 193 -11.47 1.57 1.70
C PHE A 193 -10.31 2.01 0.80
N TYR A 194 -9.93 1.10 -0.10
CA TYR A 194 -9.05 1.35 -1.23
C TYR A 194 -9.88 1.68 -2.47
N MET A 195 -9.32 2.49 -3.39
CA MET A 195 -9.92 2.75 -4.71
C MET A 195 -11.39 3.24 -4.64
N ALA A 196 -11.75 3.97 -3.57
CA ALA A 196 -13.14 4.32 -3.29
C ALA A 196 -13.58 5.69 -3.79
N ILE A 197 -12.65 6.62 -4.07
CA ILE A 197 -12.97 8.03 -4.36
C ILE A 197 -14.07 8.19 -5.42
N LYS A 198 -13.94 7.51 -6.57
CA LYS A 198 -14.92 7.60 -7.66
C LYS A 198 -16.33 7.13 -7.26
N HIS A 199 -16.39 6.13 -6.38
CA HIS A 199 -17.63 5.46 -5.98
C HIS A 199 -18.08 5.83 -4.56
N LEU A 200 -17.45 6.85 -3.97
CA LEU A 200 -17.67 7.21 -2.59
C LEU A 200 -19.14 7.56 -2.29
N PRO A 201 -19.89 8.29 -3.15
CA PRO A 201 -21.32 8.54 -2.90
C PRO A 201 -22.14 7.27 -2.74
N GLN A 202 -21.85 6.24 -3.54
CA GLN A 202 -22.54 4.96 -3.47
C GLN A 202 -22.13 4.18 -2.20
N ILE A 203 -20.85 4.18 -1.87
CA ILE A 203 -20.31 3.50 -0.68
C ILE A 203 -20.90 4.09 0.60
N THR A 204 -20.90 5.43 0.74
CA THR A 204 -21.42 6.08 1.94
C THR A 204 -22.93 5.88 2.07
N SER A 205 -23.68 6.00 0.97
CA SER A 205 -25.12 5.73 0.94
C SER A 205 -25.45 4.29 1.39
N ASN A 206 -24.72 3.30 0.86
CA ASN A 206 -24.94 1.91 1.23
C ASN A 206 -24.60 1.60 2.69
N LEU A 207 -23.54 2.21 3.24
CA LEU A 207 -23.19 2.04 4.65
C LEU A 207 -24.25 2.63 5.58
N VAL A 208 -24.77 3.81 5.24
CA VAL A 208 -25.85 4.45 6.01
C VAL A 208 -27.13 3.63 5.92
N ALA A 209 -27.50 3.18 4.73
CA ALA A 209 -28.66 2.30 4.52
C ALA A 209 -28.53 0.96 5.28
N ALA A 210 -27.31 0.46 5.46
CA ALA A 210 -27.01 -0.74 6.25
C ALA A 210 -26.91 -0.49 7.76
N GLY A 211 -27.17 0.74 8.23
CA GLY A 211 -27.31 1.07 9.66
C GLY A 211 -26.12 1.82 10.28
N ARG A 212 -25.10 2.22 9.50
CA ARG A 212 -24.01 3.04 10.02
C ARG A 212 -24.43 4.50 10.17
N SER A 213 -24.11 5.14 11.29
CA SER A 213 -24.46 6.56 11.49
C SER A 213 -23.78 7.46 10.46
N ALA A 214 -24.54 8.38 9.87
CA ALA A 214 -24.00 9.41 8.97
C ALA A 214 -22.99 10.33 9.68
N ASP A 215 -23.09 10.47 11.00
CA ASP A 215 -22.19 11.28 11.82
C ASP A 215 -20.86 10.57 12.16
N THR A 216 -20.69 9.31 11.74
CA THR A 216 -19.46 8.55 12.01
C THR A 216 -18.25 9.31 11.47
N PRO A 217 -17.19 9.54 12.27
CA PRO A 217 -15.96 10.17 11.80
C PRO A 217 -15.36 9.43 10.60
N ALA A 218 -14.91 10.20 9.60
CA ALA A 218 -14.31 9.65 8.41
C ALA A 218 -13.20 10.57 7.88
N ALA A 219 -12.22 10.00 7.19
CA ALA A 219 -11.15 10.75 6.55
C ALA A 219 -10.77 10.17 5.19
N ALA A 220 -10.30 11.03 4.30
CA ALA A 220 -9.62 10.66 3.07
C ALA A 220 -8.19 11.18 3.07
N ILE A 221 -7.25 10.30 2.73
CA ILE A 221 -5.82 10.60 2.67
C ILE A 221 -5.37 10.37 1.24
N ALA A 222 -5.08 11.45 0.52
CA ALA A 222 -4.48 11.41 -0.82
C ALA A 222 -2.96 11.47 -0.76
N GLU A 223 -2.31 10.79 -1.70
CA GLU A 223 -0.85 10.76 -1.85
C GLU A 223 -0.11 10.49 -0.52
N ALA A 224 -0.65 9.56 0.26
CA ALA A 224 -0.19 9.26 1.61
C ALA A 224 1.32 9.02 1.66
N THR A 225 1.98 9.51 2.70
CA THR A 225 3.43 9.42 2.94
C THR A 225 4.32 10.23 1.99
N THR A 226 3.76 10.85 0.95
CA THR A 226 4.53 11.72 0.05
C THR A 226 4.53 13.17 0.55
N PRO A 227 5.44 14.03 0.07
CA PRO A 227 5.38 15.47 0.32
C PRO A 227 4.08 16.15 -0.16
N ARG A 228 3.32 15.49 -1.04
CA ARG A 228 2.02 15.96 -1.55
C ARG A 228 0.84 15.41 -0.76
N GLN A 229 1.06 14.76 0.38
CA GLN A 229 -0.02 14.20 1.20
C GLN A 229 -1.06 15.26 1.56
N ARG A 230 -2.33 14.92 1.34
CA ARG A 230 -3.48 15.75 1.73
C ARG A 230 -4.47 14.92 2.53
N VAL A 231 -4.96 15.49 3.61
CA VAL A 231 -5.94 14.85 4.50
C VAL A 231 -7.21 15.70 4.54
N VAL A 232 -8.35 15.07 4.29
CA VAL A 232 -9.68 15.67 4.48
C VAL A 232 -10.40 14.84 5.54
N GLN A 233 -10.81 15.48 6.63
CA GLN A 233 -11.62 14.86 7.68
C GLN A 233 -13.04 15.42 7.64
N ALA A 234 -14.01 14.54 7.84
CA ALA A 234 -15.43 14.86 7.80
C ALA A 234 -16.22 13.78 8.55
N THR A 235 -17.55 13.78 8.38
CA THR A 235 -18.40 12.65 8.77
C THR A 235 -18.67 11.77 7.56
N LEU A 236 -19.16 10.54 7.79
CA LEU A 236 -19.59 9.63 6.73
C LEU A 236 -20.57 10.30 5.74
N GLY A 237 -21.51 11.11 6.25
CA GLY A 237 -22.51 11.81 5.45
C GLY A 237 -21.96 12.97 4.63
N THR A 238 -20.90 13.63 5.09
CA THR A 238 -20.36 14.86 4.45
C THR A 238 -19.04 14.67 3.72
N LEU A 239 -18.40 13.50 3.84
CA LEU A 239 -17.05 13.24 3.33
C LEU A 239 -16.91 13.48 1.82
N HIS A 240 -17.90 13.06 1.02
CA HIS A 240 -17.83 13.25 -0.43
C HIS A 240 -17.81 14.73 -0.84
N GLN A 241 -18.64 15.55 -0.19
CA GLN A 241 -18.68 16.99 -0.42
C GLN A 241 -17.35 17.63 -0.01
N ALA A 242 -16.84 17.30 1.19
CA ALA A 242 -15.57 17.83 1.69
C ALA A 242 -14.39 17.50 0.77
N ILE A 243 -14.34 16.28 0.20
CA ILE A 243 -13.32 15.87 -0.77
C ILE A 243 -13.42 16.70 -2.06
N THR A 244 -14.65 16.94 -2.53
CA THR A 244 -14.92 17.68 -3.78
C THR A 244 -14.52 19.14 -3.63
N GLU A 245 -14.91 19.79 -2.53
CA GLU A 245 -14.55 21.17 -2.21
C GLU A 245 -13.04 21.34 -2.03
N ALA A 246 -12.37 20.34 -1.44
CA ALA A 246 -10.92 20.33 -1.34
C ALA A 246 -10.21 20.02 -2.68
N GLY A 247 -10.92 19.52 -3.70
CA GLY A 247 -10.28 19.03 -4.93
C GLY A 247 -9.26 17.92 -4.64
N LEU A 248 -9.62 16.95 -3.79
CA LEU A 248 -8.77 15.82 -3.46
C LEU A 248 -8.93 14.71 -4.52
N GLU A 249 -7.84 14.35 -5.18
CA GLU A 249 -7.81 13.38 -6.27
C GLU A 249 -7.19 12.04 -5.85
N PRO A 250 -7.47 10.93 -6.58
CA PRO A 250 -6.76 9.66 -6.40
C PRO A 250 -5.26 9.77 -6.73
N PRO A 251 -4.39 8.90 -6.16
CA PRO A 251 -4.70 7.79 -5.26
C PRO A 251 -5.01 8.26 -3.84
N ALA A 252 -6.08 7.73 -3.26
CA ALA A 252 -6.45 8.04 -1.89
C ALA A 252 -7.06 6.84 -1.16
N ILE A 253 -6.83 6.81 0.15
CA ILE A 253 -7.43 5.86 1.09
C ILE A 253 -8.52 6.58 1.87
N VAL A 254 -9.66 5.90 2.06
CA VAL A 254 -10.75 6.39 2.89
C VAL A 254 -10.84 5.53 4.14
N VAL A 255 -10.87 6.14 5.31
CA VAL A 255 -11.07 5.45 6.60
C VAL A 255 -12.34 5.98 7.26
N ILE A 256 -13.14 5.07 7.81
CA ILE A 256 -14.42 5.38 8.45
C ILE A 256 -14.43 4.69 9.81
N GLY A 257 -14.60 5.46 10.89
CA GLY A 257 -14.61 4.98 12.26
C GLY A 257 -13.98 5.98 13.24
N ASP A 258 -14.25 5.77 14.52
CA ASP A 258 -13.90 6.70 15.61
C ASP A 258 -12.39 6.89 15.78
N VAL A 259 -11.55 6.02 15.21
CA VAL A 259 -10.08 6.20 15.17
C VAL A 259 -9.66 7.50 14.47
N VAL A 260 -10.50 8.04 13.58
CA VAL A 260 -10.25 9.32 12.89
C VAL A 260 -10.18 10.48 13.89
N SER A 261 -10.98 10.44 14.96
CA SER A 261 -11.03 11.48 15.99
C SER A 261 -9.75 11.58 16.81
N LEU A 262 -8.86 10.58 16.75
CA LEU A 262 -7.55 10.60 17.41
C LEU A 262 -6.52 11.44 16.67
N ALA A 263 -6.72 11.70 15.38
CA ALA A 263 -5.72 12.33 14.53
C ALA A 263 -5.18 13.68 15.03
N PRO A 264 -6.00 14.62 15.54
CA PRO A 264 -5.48 15.89 16.06
C PRO A 264 -4.47 15.73 17.22
N GLN A 265 -4.51 14.61 17.95
CA GLN A 265 -3.65 14.32 19.09
C GLN A 265 -2.38 13.54 18.69
N MET A 266 -2.35 13.00 17.48
CA MET A 266 -1.36 12.02 17.03
C MET A 266 -0.63 12.43 15.73
N MET A 267 -0.78 13.68 15.29
CA MET A 267 -0.10 14.16 14.07
C MET A 267 1.42 14.00 14.20
N PRO A 268 2.05 13.14 13.37
CA PRO A 268 3.49 12.91 13.47
C PRO A 268 4.26 14.12 12.94
N GLN A 269 5.35 14.46 13.60
CA GLN A 269 6.33 15.41 13.08
C GLN A 269 7.28 14.66 12.14
N ASN A 270 6.88 14.54 10.87
CA ASN A 270 7.73 13.95 9.84
C ASN A 270 8.81 14.97 9.48
N GLY A 271 10.04 14.76 9.95
CA GLY A 271 11.20 15.54 9.53
C GLY A 271 11.39 15.42 8.02
N GLY A 272 11.67 16.55 7.36
CA GLY A 272 11.90 16.61 5.90
C GLY A 272 13.21 15.97 5.46
#